data_AF-A0A966MTV0-F1
#
_entry.id   AF-A0A966MTV0-F1
#
_cell.length_a   1.000
_cell.length_b   1.000
_cell.length_c   1.000
_cell.angle_alpha   90.00
_cell.angle_beta   90.00
_cell.angle_gamma   90.00
#
_symmetry.space_group_name_H-M   'P 1'
#
loop_
_entity.id
_entity.type
_entity.pdbx_description
1 polymer ?
#
loop_
_entity_poly.entity_id
_entity_poly.type
_entity_poly.pdbx_seq_one_letter_code
_entity_poly.pdbx_strand_id
1 'polypeptide(L)'
;MRGGRDRHEACDGEAVEGSTGIRGPVSAPFNLRIDNAAATLTITSSKSTLKAGEAALLQFNFSEPVSGFSKSTITGVDPSSLGSLQGPMPGANGSVSYSIEYRPLADTESNVTLSVSSDTVTDLVGNELSTQSQSIAVDTRPPSAPQIGTIAGNGVINQAEAQAGVVISGT
;
A
#
# COMPACT_ATOMS: atom_id res chain seq x y z
N MET A 1 92.97 -49.72 11.22
CA MET A 1 93.16 -48.28 10.94
C MET A 1 93.46 -48.08 9.46
N ARG A 2 92.47 -47.56 8.72
CA ARG A 2 92.43 -46.92 7.38
C ARG A 2 90.94 -46.96 7.03
N GLY A 3 90.16 -45.89 6.94
CA GLY A 3 90.45 -44.50 6.63
C GLY A 3 89.82 -44.16 5.27
N GLY A 4 88.58 -43.64 5.28
CA GLY A 4 88.01 -42.77 4.25
C GLY A 4 87.39 -43.42 3.00
N ARG A 5 86.07 -43.29 2.86
CA ARG A 5 85.44 -42.36 1.90
C ARG A 5 83.93 -42.34 2.09
N ASP A 6 83.45 -41.18 2.50
CA ASP A 6 82.05 -40.77 2.49
C ASP A 6 81.45 -40.96 1.09
N ARG A 7 80.35 -41.68 1.01
CA ARG A 7 79.29 -41.34 0.07
C ARG A 7 78.03 -41.17 0.90
N HIS A 8 77.55 -39.94 0.92
CA HIS A 8 76.25 -39.55 1.44
C HIS A 8 75.20 -40.47 0.78
N GLU A 9 74.64 -41.36 1.58
CA GLU A 9 73.49 -42.16 1.25
C GLU A 9 72.30 -41.19 1.14
N ALA A 10 71.97 -40.80 -0.10
CA ALA A 10 70.76 -40.07 -0.37
C ALA A 10 69.58 -41.01 -0.08
N CYS A 11 68.82 -40.69 0.97
CA CYS A 11 67.48 -41.22 1.20
C CYS A 11 66.56 -40.70 0.10
N ASP A 12 66.33 -41.48 -0.95
CA ASP A 12 65.20 -41.25 -1.85
C ASP A 12 64.20 -42.38 -1.63
N GLY A 13 63.36 -42.17 -0.62
CA GLY A 13 62.23 -43.02 -0.32
C GLY A 13 61.17 -42.91 -1.41
N GLU A 14 60.73 -44.06 -1.90
CA GLU A 14 59.56 -44.17 -2.75
C GLU A 14 58.27 -43.84 -1.98
N ALA A 15 57.45 -43.03 -2.66
CA ALA A 15 56.00 -43.12 -2.75
C ALA A 15 55.09 -42.25 -1.83
N VAL A 16 54.23 -41.54 -2.57
CA VAL A 16 52.85 -41.08 -2.29
C VAL A 16 52.67 -39.81 -1.46
N GLU A 17 52.79 -38.66 -2.13
CA GLU A 17 51.84 -37.56 -1.91
C GLU A 17 51.01 -37.46 -3.19
N GLY A 18 49.84 -38.07 -3.25
CA GLY A 18 48.67 -37.54 -2.58
C GLY A 18 48.07 -36.44 -3.45
N SER A 19 47.34 -36.84 -4.50
CA SER A 19 46.28 -36.07 -5.17
C SER A 19 46.48 -34.55 -5.17
N THR A 20 46.90 -33.96 -6.31
CA THR A 20 46.62 -32.54 -6.63
C THR A 20 45.12 -32.35 -6.92
N GLY A 21 44.26 -32.94 -6.10
CA GLY A 21 42.81 -32.96 -6.21
C GLY A 21 42.21 -32.26 -5.01
N ILE A 22 42.32 -30.93 -4.98
CA ILE A 22 41.23 -30.01 -4.62
C ILE A 22 41.66 -28.58 -4.99
N ARG A 23 41.74 -28.31 -6.29
CA ARG A 23 41.48 -26.96 -6.82
C ARG A 23 39.99 -26.81 -7.08
N GLY A 24 39.18 -27.07 -6.05
CA GLY A 24 37.78 -26.64 -6.08
C GLY A 24 37.75 -25.11 -6.10
N PRO A 25 36.78 -24.47 -6.79
CA PRO A 25 36.62 -23.02 -6.67
C PRO A 25 36.50 -22.67 -5.18
N VAL A 26 37.29 -21.69 -4.74
CA VAL A 26 37.11 -21.08 -3.42
C VAL A 26 35.64 -20.74 -3.30
N SER A 27 34.96 -21.30 -2.29
CA SER A 27 33.55 -21.01 -2.03
C SER A 27 33.36 -19.50 -2.12
N ALA A 28 32.50 -19.06 -3.04
CA ALA A 28 32.19 -17.64 -3.18
C ALA A 28 31.81 -17.12 -1.79
N PRO A 29 32.24 -15.90 -1.40
CA PRO A 29 31.92 -15.39 -0.07
C PRO A 29 30.41 -15.48 0.15
N PHE A 30 30.00 -16.20 1.21
CA PHE A 30 28.62 -16.24 1.63
C PHE A 30 28.28 -14.86 2.21
N ASN A 31 27.71 -14.00 1.38
CA ASN A 31 27.31 -12.67 1.80
C ASN A 31 25.98 -12.79 2.56
N LEU A 32 26.04 -12.74 3.89
CA LEU A 32 24.87 -12.48 4.72
C LEU A 32 24.43 -11.03 4.45
N ARG A 33 23.35 -10.85 3.68
CA ARG A 33 22.66 -9.56 3.63
C ARG A 33 21.85 -9.45 4.92
N ILE A 34 22.27 -8.55 5.79
CA ILE A 34 21.43 -8.06 6.89
C ILE A 34 20.55 -6.99 6.27
N ASP A 35 19.26 -7.27 6.17
CA ASP A 35 18.30 -6.26 5.77
C ASP A 35 17.91 -5.45 7.01
N ASN A 36 18.16 -4.14 6.95
CA ASN A 36 17.86 -3.20 8.03
C ASN A 36 17.17 -1.95 7.47
N ALA A 37 16.73 -1.99 6.20
CA ALA A 37 15.94 -0.94 5.62
C ALA A 37 14.47 -1.28 5.85
N ALA A 38 13.69 -0.32 6.34
CA ALA A 38 12.25 -0.49 6.44
C ALA A 38 11.61 -0.46 5.05
N ALA A 39 10.56 -1.26 4.87
CA ALA A 39 9.68 -1.16 3.72
C ALA A 39 9.13 0.27 3.58
N THR A 40 8.99 0.73 2.35
CA THR A 40 8.33 2.00 2.02
C THR A 40 6.92 1.73 1.49
N LEU A 41 5.96 2.59 1.82
CA LEU A 41 4.58 2.52 1.34
C LEU A 41 4.24 3.76 0.51
N THR A 42 3.70 3.55 -0.69
CA THR A 42 3.05 4.59 -1.48
C THR A 42 1.56 4.26 -1.63
N ILE A 43 0.70 5.21 -1.27
CA ILE A 43 -0.76 5.09 -1.44
C ILE A 43 -1.17 5.95 -2.63
N THR A 44 -1.92 5.38 -3.57
CA THR A 44 -2.49 6.10 -4.71
C THR A 44 -4.00 5.90 -4.77
N SER A 45 -4.70 6.87 -5.34
CA SER A 45 -6.14 6.81 -5.60
C SER A 45 -6.40 7.04 -7.08
N SER A 46 -7.34 6.30 -7.67
CA SER A 46 -7.78 6.51 -9.05
C SER A 46 -8.55 7.83 -9.25
N LYS A 47 -9.06 8.44 -8.18
CA LYS A 47 -9.74 9.74 -8.18
C LYS A 47 -9.37 10.58 -6.97
N SER A 48 -9.17 11.88 -7.20
CA SER A 48 -8.92 12.88 -6.13
C SER A 48 -10.20 13.50 -5.59
N THR A 49 -11.30 13.41 -6.34
CA THR A 49 -12.64 13.87 -5.96
C THR A 49 -13.66 12.76 -6.19
N LEU A 50 -14.64 12.64 -5.29
CA LEU A 50 -15.74 11.67 -5.41
C LEU A 50 -17.08 12.34 -5.14
N LYS A 51 -18.03 12.08 -6.04
CA LYS A 51 -19.43 12.49 -5.91
C LYS A 51 -20.34 11.33 -5.51
N ALA A 52 -21.59 11.65 -5.22
CA ALA A 52 -22.62 10.65 -4.93
C ALA A 52 -22.63 9.53 -5.99
N GLY A 53 -22.56 8.29 -5.52
CA GLY A 53 -22.59 7.10 -6.39
C GLY A 53 -21.22 6.64 -6.90
N GLU A 54 -20.18 7.47 -6.79
CA GLU A 54 -18.83 7.14 -7.28
C GLU A 54 -18.03 6.29 -6.30
N ALA A 55 -17.01 5.61 -6.82
CA ALA A 55 -15.99 4.93 -6.05
C ALA A 55 -14.59 5.25 -6.60
N ALA A 56 -13.58 5.14 -5.74
CA ALA A 56 -12.17 5.20 -6.11
C ALA A 56 -11.50 3.86 -5.81
N LEU A 57 -10.58 3.44 -6.68
CA LEU A 57 -9.70 2.31 -6.42
C LEU A 57 -8.43 2.85 -5.76
N LEU A 58 -8.18 2.40 -4.53
CA LEU A 58 -6.97 2.70 -3.80
C LEU A 58 -5.93 1.61 -4.03
N GLN A 59 -4.68 2.01 -4.20
CA GLN A 59 -3.54 1.13 -4.37
C GLN A 59 -2.50 1.42 -3.30
N PHE A 60 -2.09 0.38 -2.60
CA PHE A 60 -1.03 0.39 -1.60
C PHE A 60 0.16 -0.35 -2.18
N ASN A 61 1.25 0.35 -2.44
CA ASN A 61 2.46 -0.20 -3.04
C ASN A 61 3.59 -0.20 -2.02
N PHE A 62 3.98 -1.40 -1.59
CA PHE A 62 5.13 -1.62 -0.71
C PHE A 62 6.38 -1.92 -1.54
N SER A 63 7.54 -1.37 -1.18
CA SER A 63 8.81 -1.63 -1.88
C SER A 63 9.31 -3.07 -1.75
N GLU A 64 8.80 -3.81 -0.77
CA GLU A 64 9.14 -5.19 -0.45
C GLU A 64 7.95 -5.88 0.24
N PRO A 65 7.98 -7.20 0.49
CA PRO A 65 6.90 -7.88 1.17
C PRO A 65 6.80 -7.46 2.65
N VAL A 66 5.57 -7.41 3.17
CA VAL A 66 5.26 -6.95 4.53
C VAL A 66 4.36 -7.92 5.28
N SER A 67 4.35 -7.82 6.61
CA SER A 67 3.49 -8.55 7.54
C SER A 67 2.53 -7.59 8.27
N GLY A 68 1.33 -8.06 8.62
CA GLY A 68 0.35 -7.30 9.39
C GLY A 68 -0.60 -6.40 8.59
N PHE A 69 -0.27 -6.07 7.33
CA PHE A 69 -1.16 -5.25 6.50
C PHE A 69 -2.50 -5.95 6.24
N SER A 70 -3.58 -5.27 6.57
CA SER A 70 -4.95 -5.79 6.43
C SER A 70 -5.95 -4.64 6.35
N LYS A 71 -7.22 -4.95 6.06
CA LYS A 71 -8.26 -3.90 6.00
C LYS A 71 -8.36 -3.09 7.31
N SER A 72 -8.13 -3.72 8.46
CA SER A 72 -8.17 -3.08 9.77
C SER A 72 -7.01 -2.12 10.04
N THR A 73 -5.90 -2.21 9.30
CA THR A 73 -4.78 -1.26 9.45
C THR A 73 -5.04 0.06 8.72
N ILE A 74 -6.08 0.13 7.88
CA ILE A 74 -6.50 1.35 7.19
C ILE A 74 -7.44 2.14 8.12
N THR A 75 -7.03 3.36 8.46
CA THR A 75 -7.74 4.25 9.41
C THR A 75 -8.09 5.59 8.77
N GLY A 76 -8.82 6.44 9.49
CA GLY A 76 -9.23 7.78 9.03
C GLY A 76 -10.45 7.80 8.09
N VAL A 77 -11.02 6.63 7.81
CA VAL A 77 -12.27 6.41 7.09
C VAL A 77 -13.19 5.51 7.89
N ASP A 78 -14.50 5.58 7.59
CA ASP A 78 -15.45 4.61 8.10
C ASP A 78 -15.18 3.23 7.46
N PRO A 79 -15.08 2.13 8.22
CA PRO A 79 -14.74 0.82 7.67
C PRO A 79 -15.79 0.25 6.71
N SER A 80 -17.05 0.72 6.79
CA SER A 80 -18.12 0.36 5.85
C SER A 80 -17.99 1.03 4.48
N SER A 81 -17.22 2.12 4.40
CA SER A 81 -16.90 2.81 3.13
C SER A 81 -15.83 2.08 2.31
N LEU A 82 -15.20 1.05 2.89
CA LEU A 82 -14.16 0.25 2.24
C LEU A 82 -14.74 -1.07 1.74
N GLY A 83 -14.34 -1.46 0.53
CA GLY A 83 -14.64 -2.76 -0.06
C GLY A 83 -13.81 -3.92 0.53
N SER A 84 -13.63 -4.96 -0.26
CA SER A 84 -12.77 -6.11 0.08
C SER A 84 -11.33 -5.82 -0.33
N LEU A 85 -10.38 -6.01 0.59
CA LEU A 85 -8.95 -5.89 0.28
C LEU A 85 -8.52 -7.04 -0.64
N GLN A 86 -7.84 -6.69 -1.73
CA GLN A 86 -7.26 -7.61 -2.71
C GLN A 86 -5.73 -7.60 -2.61
N GLY A 87 -5.12 -8.75 -2.90
CA GLY A 87 -3.66 -8.96 -2.81
C GLY A 87 -3.28 -9.92 -1.68
N PRO A 88 -1.98 -10.08 -1.39
CA PRO A 88 -0.84 -9.39 -2.03
C PRO A 88 -0.66 -9.75 -3.51
N MET A 89 -0.36 -8.76 -4.34
CA MET A 89 0.00 -8.93 -5.75
C MET A 89 1.50 -8.64 -5.93
N PRO A 90 2.32 -9.63 -6.34
CA PRO A 90 3.75 -9.43 -6.57
C PRO A 90 4.02 -8.42 -7.68
N GLY A 91 4.99 -7.54 -7.47
CA GLY A 91 5.47 -6.54 -8.41
C GLY A 91 6.93 -6.76 -8.79
N ALA A 92 7.51 -5.79 -9.51
CA ALA A 92 8.91 -5.81 -9.88
C ALA A 92 9.83 -5.65 -8.65
N ASN A 93 11.03 -6.21 -8.71
CA ASN A 93 12.08 -6.03 -7.69
C ASN A 93 11.65 -6.41 -6.27
N GLY A 94 10.70 -7.33 -6.11
CA GLY A 94 10.21 -7.78 -4.80
C GLY A 94 9.12 -6.90 -4.18
N SER A 95 8.70 -5.83 -4.85
CA SER A 95 7.56 -5.02 -4.40
C SER A 95 6.27 -5.83 -4.30
N VAL A 96 5.38 -5.40 -3.43
CA VAL A 96 4.07 -6.04 -3.22
C VAL A 96 3.00 -4.96 -3.20
N SER A 97 1.90 -5.19 -3.91
CA SER A 97 0.78 -4.27 -3.96
C SER A 97 -0.53 -4.87 -3.45
N TYR A 98 -1.37 -4.01 -2.90
CA TYR A 98 -2.74 -4.32 -2.49
C TYR A 98 -3.69 -3.30 -3.07
N SER A 99 -4.93 -3.71 -3.31
CA SER A 99 -5.97 -2.80 -3.77
C SER A 99 -7.26 -2.95 -2.99
N ILE A 100 -7.97 -1.85 -2.81
CA ILE A 100 -9.28 -1.81 -2.16
C ILE A 100 -10.12 -0.70 -2.78
N GLU A 101 -11.41 -0.94 -2.90
CA GLU A 101 -12.36 0.09 -3.31
C GLU A 101 -12.74 0.97 -2.12
N TYR A 102 -12.77 2.28 -2.33
CA TYR A 102 -13.33 3.26 -1.39
C TYR A 102 -14.57 3.89 -2.00
N ARG A 103 -15.69 3.81 -1.27
CA ARG A 103 -16.97 4.37 -1.65
C ARG A 103 -17.47 5.28 -0.53
N PRO A 104 -17.50 6.61 -0.73
CA PRO A 104 -17.90 7.54 0.32
C PRO A 104 -19.34 7.28 0.76
N LEU A 105 -19.59 7.55 2.04
CA LEU A 105 -20.94 7.54 2.59
C LEU A 105 -21.80 8.63 1.95
N ALA A 106 -23.12 8.44 1.96
CA ALA A 106 -24.06 9.49 1.54
C ALA A 106 -23.94 10.72 2.44
N ASP A 107 -24.45 11.87 1.97
CA ASP A 107 -24.57 13.10 2.76
C ASP A 107 -23.25 13.61 3.35
N THR A 108 -22.13 13.32 2.70
CA THR A 108 -20.77 13.69 3.12
C THR A 108 -20.23 14.79 2.22
N GLU A 109 -19.76 15.89 2.80
CA GLU A 109 -18.97 16.89 2.05
C GLU A 109 -17.80 17.35 2.91
N SER A 110 -16.65 16.71 2.69
CA SER A 110 -15.41 16.98 3.42
C SER A 110 -14.22 16.37 2.67
N ASN A 111 -13.01 16.77 3.06
CA ASN A 111 -11.83 15.95 2.76
C ASN A 111 -11.79 14.76 3.73
N VAL A 112 -11.57 13.58 3.19
CA VAL A 112 -11.40 12.34 3.94
C VAL A 112 -9.97 11.87 3.77
N THR A 113 -9.28 11.57 4.87
CA THR A 113 -7.87 11.18 4.87
C THR A 113 -7.73 9.74 5.35
N LEU A 114 -7.30 8.86 4.45
CA LEU A 114 -6.93 7.50 4.79
C LEU A 114 -5.50 7.46 5.31
N SER A 115 -5.24 6.65 6.34
CA SER A 115 -3.92 6.52 6.94
C SER A 115 -3.59 5.06 7.24
N VAL A 116 -2.30 4.71 7.10
CA VAL A 116 -1.70 3.46 7.57
C VAL A 116 -0.57 3.84 8.50
N SER A 117 -0.67 3.44 9.78
CA SER A 117 0.29 3.84 10.82
C SER A 117 1.54 2.97 10.83
N SER A 118 2.65 3.56 11.25
CA SER A 118 4.00 2.94 11.33
C SER A 118 4.05 1.64 12.13
N ASP A 119 3.27 1.55 13.19
CA ASP A 119 3.23 0.49 14.20
C ASP A 119 2.33 -0.70 13.81
N THR A 120 1.64 -0.63 12.67
CA THR A 120 0.64 -1.65 12.28
C THR A 120 1.16 -2.64 11.25
N VAL A 121 2.27 -2.33 10.59
CA VAL A 121 2.82 -3.12 9.48
C VAL A 121 4.34 -3.12 9.61
N THR A 122 4.93 -4.31 9.52
CA THR A 122 6.39 -4.50 9.53
C THR A 122 6.84 -5.20 8.27
N ASP A 123 8.12 -5.07 7.91
CA ASP A 123 8.73 -5.97 6.93
C ASP A 123 8.95 -7.39 7.52
N LEU A 124 9.58 -8.28 6.74
CA LEU A 124 9.86 -9.65 7.15
C LEU A 124 10.94 -9.78 8.23
N VAL A 125 11.78 -8.76 8.38
CA VAL A 125 12.89 -8.72 9.35
C VAL A 125 12.48 -7.93 10.61
N GLY A 126 11.28 -7.35 10.61
CA GLY A 126 10.63 -6.71 11.75
C GLY A 126 10.81 -5.18 11.80
N ASN A 127 11.31 -4.53 10.74
CA ASN A 127 11.37 -3.07 10.74
C ASN A 127 9.96 -2.50 10.50
N GLU A 128 9.60 -1.52 11.33
CA GLU A 128 8.33 -0.79 11.23
C GLU A 128 8.31 0.13 10.01
N LEU A 129 7.13 0.28 9.41
CA LEU A 129 6.91 1.23 8.32
C LEU A 129 6.90 2.68 8.83
N SER A 130 7.00 3.63 7.91
CA SER A 130 6.63 5.02 8.20
C SER A 130 5.13 5.22 7.95
N THR A 131 4.49 6.04 8.79
CA THR A 131 3.07 6.41 8.60
C THR A 131 2.87 7.09 7.26
N GLN A 132 1.89 6.62 6.49
CA GLN A 132 1.54 7.18 5.18
C GLN A 132 0.03 7.42 5.08
N SER A 133 -0.35 8.52 4.43
CA SER A 133 -1.74 8.92 4.26
C SER A 133 -2.08 9.39 2.85
N GLN A 134 -3.37 9.30 2.48
CA GLN A 134 -3.92 9.81 1.23
C GLN A 134 -5.25 10.52 1.50
N SER A 135 -5.37 11.77 1.04
CA SER A 135 -6.62 12.55 1.13
C SER A 135 -7.42 12.53 -0.17
N ILE A 136 -8.75 12.46 -0.04
CA ILE A 136 -9.71 12.49 -1.15
C ILE A 136 -10.81 13.49 -0.79
N ALA A 137 -11.13 14.39 -1.70
CA ALA A 137 -12.26 15.29 -1.54
C ALA A 137 -13.57 14.56 -1.87
N VAL A 138 -14.56 14.67 -0.99
CA VAL A 138 -15.85 13.98 -1.12
C VAL A 138 -16.97 15.02 -1.11
N ASP A 139 -17.93 14.86 -2.01
CA ASP A 139 -19.18 15.64 -2.09
C ASP A 139 -20.32 14.73 -2.57
N THR A 140 -20.97 14.07 -1.62
CA THR A 140 -22.10 13.17 -1.83
C THR A 140 -23.43 13.76 -1.34
N ARG A 141 -23.46 15.06 -0.98
CA ARG A 141 -24.70 15.71 -0.55
C ARG A 141 -25.70 15.77 -1.71
N PRO A 142 -26.96 15.35 -1.52
CA PRO A 142 -27.99 15.54 -2.52
C PRO A 142 -28.29 17.04 -2.69
N PRO A 143 -28.74 17.47 -3.88
CA PRO A 143 -29.24 18.83 -4.05
C PRO A 143 -30.46 19.06 -3.15
N SER A 144 -30.66 20.32 -2.74
CA SER A 144 -31.82 20.68 -1.93
C SER A 144 -33.12 20.50 -2.73
N ALA A 145 -34.16 20.01 -2.06
CA ALA A 145 -35.46 19.87 -2.70
C ALA A 145 -35.98 21.26 -3.17
N PRO A 146 -36.56 21.36 -4.38
CA PRO A 146 -37.13 22.61 -4.85
C PRO A 146 -38.24 23.08 -3.91
N GLN A 147 -38.28 24.38 -3.66
CA GLN A 147 -39.30 24.99 -2.82
C GLN A 147 -40.40 25.56 -3.71
N ILE A 148 -41.65 25.19 -3.43
CA ILE A 148 -42.84 25.77 -4.07
C ILE A 148 -43.45 26.75 -3.09
N GLY A 149 -43.52 28.03 -3.46
CA GLY A 149 -44.19 29.03 -2.65
C GLY A 149 -45.69 28.77 -2.54
N THR A 150 -46.31 29.16 -1.42
CA THR A 150 -47.77 29.14 -1.28
C THR A 150 -48.38 30.14 -2.27
N ILE A 151 -49.29 29.67 -3.13
CA ILE A 151 -49.92 30.49 -4.17
C ILE A 151 -51.08 31.32 -3.58
N ALA A 152 -51.71 30.84 -2.50
CA ALA A 152 -52.76 31.55 -1.78
C ALA A 152 -52.66 31.26 -0.27
N GLY A 153 -52.74 32.31 0.56
CA GLY A 153 -52.68 32.19 2.03
C GLY A 153 -53.96 31.63 2.67
N ASN A 154 -55.04 31.50 1.91
CA ASN A 154 -56.36 31.04 2.34
C ASN A 154 -56.76 29.68 1.74
N GLY A 155 -55.85 28.99 1.04
CA GLY A 155 -56.09 27.67 0.45
C GLY A 155 -57.01 27.65 -0.79
N VAL A 156 -57.35 28.80 -1.37
CA VAL A 156 -58.16 28.89 -2.60
C VAL A 156 -57.47 29.82 -3.60
N ILE A 157 -57.33 29.39 -4.86
CA ILE A 157 -56.75 30.21 -5.94
C ILE A 157 -57.84 31.08 -6.56
N ASN A 158 -57.73 32.41 -6.45
CA ASN A 158 -58.60 33.36 -7.14
C ASN A 158 -58.04 33.78 -8.51
N GLN A 159 -58.81 34.58 -9.28
CA GLN A 159 -58.41 35.01 -10.63
C GLN A 159 -57.11 35.84 -10.64
N ALA A 160 -56.87 36.66 -9.61
CA ALA A 160 -55.65 37.45 -9.49
C ALA A 160 -54.43 36.57 -9.13
N GLU A 161 -54.61 35.62 -8.22
CA GLU A 161 -53.58 34.66 -7.80
C GLU A 161 -53.23 33.68 -8.94
N ALA A 162 -54.23 33.27 -9.74
CA ALA A 162 -54.01 32.45 -10.93
C ALA A 162 -53.19 33.17 -12.02
N GLN A 163 -53.27 34.51 -12.09
CA GLN A 163 -52.50 35.34 -13.02
C GLN A 163 -51.10 35.70 -12.48
N ALA A 164 -50.88 35.61 -11.17
CA ALA A 164 -49.61 35.97 -10.52
C ALA A 164 -48.49 34.95 -10.76
N GLY A 165 -48.82 33.71 -11.15
CA GLY A 165 -47.86 32.65 -11.43
C GLY A 165 -47.27 32.00 -10.17
N VAL A 166 -46.67 30.81 -10.32
CA VAL A 166 -46.01 30.08 -9.22
C VAL A 166 -44.52 30.36 -9.27
N VAL A 167 -43.96 30.88 -8.18
CA VAL A 167 -42.51 30.98 -8.03
C VAL A 167 -41.98 29.62 -7.60
N ILE A 168 -41.16 29.01 -8.46
CA ILE A 168 -40.41 27.80 -8.18
C ILE A 168 -38.94 28.21 -8.02
N SER A 169 -38.38 28.00 -6.85
CA SER A 169 -36.98 28.34 -6.55
C SER A 169 -36.18 27.13 -6.07
N GLY A 170 -34.88 27.13 -6.38
CA GLY A 170 -33.90 26.18 -5.88
C GLY A 170 -32.51 26.81 -5.86
N THR A 171 -31.58 26.17 -5.15
CA THR A 171 -30.16 26.50 -5.10
C THR A 171 -29.34 25.28 -5.48
#